data_AF-D3DC31-F1
#
_entry.id   AF-D3DC31-F1
#
_cell.length_a   1.000
_cell.length_b   1.000
_cell.length_c   1.000
_cell.angle_alpha   90.00
_cell.angle_beta   90.00
_cell.angle_gamma   90.00
#
_symmetry.space_group_name_H-M   'P 1'
#
loop_
_entity.id
_entity.type
_entity.pdbx_description
1 polymer ?
#
loop_
_entity_poly.entity_id
_entity_poly.type
_entity_poly.pdbx_seq_one_letter_code
_entity_poly.pdbx_strand_id
1 'polypeptide(L)' 'VLGQREIYTTRPESRARMNAVYLATMFAGGAIGSALSGAIYDTHGWSGVAIFAGVLPLVGFAHWLRTPTGRVAPIAA' A
#
# COMPACT_ATOMS: atom_id res chain seq x y z
N VAL A 1 -7.49 -1.74 -7.16
CA VAL A 1 -7.80 -2.61 -8.33
C VAL A 1 -6.60 -3.45 -8.77
N LEU A 2 -5.40 -2.87 -8.97
CA LEU A 2 -4.20 -3.62 -9.39
C LEU A 2 -3.74 -4.68 -8.37
N GLY A 3 -3.56 -4.33 -7.09
CA GLY A 3 -3.14 -5.30 -6.07
C GLY A 3 -4.17 -6.40 -5.79
N GLN A 4 -5.47 -6.08 -5.90
CA GLN A 4 -6.53 -7.08 -5.79
C GLN A 4 -6.50 -8.06 -6.96
N ARG A 5 -6.28 -7.58 -8.20
CA ARG A 5 -6.08 -8.46 -9.37
C ARG A 5 -4.91 -9.43 -9.17
N GLU A 6 -3.78 -8.96 -8.63
CA GLU A 6 -2.62 -9.80 -8.28
C GLU A 6 -2.96 -10.89 -7.25
N ILE A 7 -3.75 -10.55 -6.24
CA ILE A 7 -4.20 -11.54 -5.24
C ILE A 7 -5.08 -12.61 -5.89
N TYR A 8 -5.96 -12.22 -6.82
CA TYR A 8 -6.84 -13.15 -7.52
C TYR A 8 -6.12 -14.06 -8.53
N THR A 9 -4.89 -13.76 -8.96
CA THR A 9 -4.07 -14.68 -9.78
C THR A 9 -3.38 -15.76 -8.95
N THR A 10 -3.37 -15.65 -7.62
CA THR A 10 -2.81 -16.66 -6.71
C THR A 10 -3.70 -17.92 -6.63
N ARG A 11 -3.14 -19.09 -6.28
CA ARG A 11 -3.91 -20.36 -6.12
C ARG A 11 -5.13 -20.17 -5.21
N PRO A 12 -6.30 -20.78 -5.52
CA PRO A 12 -7.57 -20.54 -4.82
C PRO A 12 -7.48 -20.65 -3.29
N GLU A 13 -6.75 -21.65 -2.80
CA GLU A 13 -6.50 -21.91 -1.37
C GLU A 13 -5.77 -20.78 -0.62
N SER A 14 -4.95 -19.99 -1.33
CA SER A 14 -4.16 -18.91 -0.74
C SER A 14 -4.79 -17.52 -0.91
N ARG A 15 -5.81 -17.37 -1.76
CA ARG A 15 -6.48 -16.08 -2.03
C ARG A 15 -7.09 -15.45 -0.79
N ALA A 16 -7.80 -16.25 0.00
CA ALA A 16 -8.46 -15.76 1.23
C ALA A 16 -7.45 -15.21 2.24
N ARG A 17 -6.31 -15.91 2.41
CA ARG A 17 -5.22 -15.48 3.31
C ARG A 17 -4.55 -14.20 2.80
N MET A 18 -4.23 -14.15 1.50
CA MET A 18 -3.62 -12.96 0.89
C MET A 18 -4.53 -11.74 0.93
N ASN A 19 -5.84 -11.91 0.70
CA ASN A 19 -6.79 -10.82 0.84
C ASN A 19 -6.90 -10.33 2.30
N ALA A 20 -6.91 -11.24 3.27
CA ALA A 20 -6.90 -10.89 4.68
C ALA A 20 -5.65 -10.08 5.06
N VAL A 21 -4.46 -10.50 4.59
CA VAL A 21 -3.20 -9.76 4.81
C VAL A 21 -3.24 -8.38 4.14
N TYR A 22 -3.77 -8.29 2.91
CA TYR A 22 -3.92 -7.02 2.20
C TYR A 22 -4.79 -6.03 2.98
N LEU A 23 -5.96 -6.48 3.43
CA LEU A 23 -6.87 -5.65 4.22
C LEU A 23 -6.26 -5.30 5.59
N ALA A 24 -5.66 -6.26 6.29
CA ALA A 24 -5.00 -6.01 7.57
C ALA A 24 -3.90 -4.95 7.45
N THR A 25 -3.09 -5.02 6.39
CA THR A 25 -2.03 -4.03 6.12
C THR A 25 -2.61 -2.66 5.80
N MET A 26 -3.69 -2.61 5.00
CA MET A 26 -4.38 -1.35 4.68
C MET A 26 -4.94 -0.68 5.94
N PHE A 27 -5.59 -1.44 6.81
CA PHE A 27 -6.13 -0.92 8.08
C PHE A 27 -5.03 -0.52 9.05
N ALA A 28 -3.96 -1.32 9.19
CA ALA A 28 -2.82 -0.98 10.03
C ALA A 28 -2.16 0.33 9.56
N GLY A 29 -1.92 0.48 8.26
CA GLY A 29 -1.39 1.72 7.69
C GLY A 29 -2.31 2.92 7.92
N GLY A 30 -3.62 2.74 7.75
CA GLY A 30 -4.61 3.78 8.05
C GLY A 30 -4.64 4.19 9.53
N ALA A 31 -4.58 3.23 10.46
CA ALA A 31 -4.55 3.49 11.89
C ALA A 31 -3.28 4.27 12.31
N ILE A 32 -2.11 3.83 11.81
CA ILE A 32 -0.84 4.51 12.06
C ILE A 32 -0.86 5.92 11.46
N GLY A 33 -1.33 6.07 10.22
CA GLY A 33 -1.44 7.37 9.56
C GLY A 33 -2.34 8.34 10.32
N SER A 34 -3.49 7.88 10.82
CA SER A 34 -4.40 8.70 11.64
C SER A 34 -3.77 9.13 12.96
N ALA A 35 -3.10 8.23 13.67
CA ALA A 35 -2.42 8.55 14.93
C ALA A 35 -1.32 9.59 14.74
N LEU A 36 -0.49 9.42 13.69
CA LEU A 36 0.58 10.36 13.38
C LEU A 36 0.06 11.71 12.88
N SER A 37 -1.03 11.72 12.12
CA SER A 37 -1.61 12.97 11.60
C SER A 37 -2.08 13.90 12.73
N GLY A 38 -2.65 13.35 13.81
CA GLY A 38 -3.02 14.13 14.99
C GLY A 38 -1.80 14.79 15.64
N ALA A 39 -0.76 14.00 15.94
CA ALA A 39 0.47 14.51 16.54
C ALA A 39 1.20 15.55 15.66
N ILE A 40 1.17 15.37 14.34
CA ILE A 40 1.75 16.31 13.38
C ILE A 40 0.92 17.59 13.32
N TYR A 41 -0.41 17.48 13.37
CA TYR A 41 -1.29 18.65 13.36
C TYR A 41 -1.03 19.55 14.57
N ASP A 42 -0.87 18.97 15.76
CA ASP A 42 -0.63 19.74 16.99
C ASP A 42 0.66 20.57 16.94
N THR A 43 1.67 20.09 16.19
CA THR A 43 3.00 20.71 16.15
C THR A 43 3.26 21.54 14.88
N HIS A 44 2.66 21.17 13.76
CA HIS A 44 2.94 21.74 12.43
C HIS A 44 1.67 22.16 11.67
N GLY A 45 0.50 22.06 12.31
CA GLY A 45 -0.79 22.41 11.73
C GLY A 45 -1.14 21.60 10.49
N TRP A 46 -2.06 22.13 9.68
CA TRP A 46 -2.47 21.47 8.45
C TRP A 46 -1.29 21.30 7.49
N SER A 47 -0.45 22.32 7.29
CA SER A 47 0.67 22.20 6.34
C SER A 47 1.57 20.98 6.61
N GLY A 48 1.85 20.67 7.88
CA GLY A 48 2.60 19.45 8.25
C GLY A 48 1.88 18.15 7.85
N VAL A 49 0.57 18.06 8.13
CA VAL A 49 -0.25 16.88 7.77
C VAL A 49 -0.31 16.69 6.26
N ALA A 50 -0.47 17.78 5.50
CA ALA A 50 -0.54 17.73 4.03
C ALA A 50 0.79 17.26 3.42
N ILE A 51 1.93 17.77 3.91
CA ILE A 51 3.25 17.32 3.48
C ILE A 51 3.46 15.86 3.84
N PHE A 52 3.16 15.46 5.08
CA PHE A 52 3.28 14.07 5.53
C PHE A 52 2.47 13.11 4.65
N ALA A 53 1.19 13.41 4.41
CA ALA A 53 0.33 12.61 3.55
C ALA A 53 0.82 12.60 2.10
N GLY A 54 1.37 13.71 1.60
CA GLY A 54 1.92 13.82 0.24
C GLY A 54 3.22 13.03 0.02
N VAL A 55 4.05 12.88 1.05
CA VAL A 55 5.32 12.12 0.94
C VAL A 55 5.07 10.61 0.82
N LEU A 56 4.08 10.06 1.51
CA LEU A 56 3.77 8.62 1.49
C LEU A 56 3.60 8.02 0.08
N PRO A 57 2.76 8.57 -0.83
CA PRO A 57 2.65 8.06 -2.19
C PRO A 57 3.93 8.26 -3.02
N LEU A 58 4.70 9.33 -2.76
CA LEU A 58 5.99 9.53 -3.44
C LEU A 58 7.01 8.45 -3.08
N VAL A 59 7.04 8.02 -1.82
CA VAL A 59 7.87 6.88 -1.38
C VAL A 59 7.45 5.60 -2.10
N GLY A 60 6.15 5.33 -2.18
CA GLY A 60 5.62 4.17 -2.91
C GLY A 60 5.98 4.22 -4.40
N PHE A 61 5.87 5.39 -5.02
CA PHE A 61 6.24 5.61 -6.42
C PHE A 61 7.75 5.42 -6.65
N ALA A 62 8.60 5.95 -5.77
CA ALA A 62 10.04 5.75 -5.83
C ALA A 62 10.42 4.27 -5.68
N HIS A 63 9.69 3.52 -4.84
CA HIS A 63 9.84 2.07 -4.75
C HIS A 63 9.45 1.37 -6.04
N TRP A 64 8.34 1.75 -6.65
CA TRP A 64 7.89 1.18 -7.93
C TRP A 64 8.91 1.39 -9.04
N LEU A 65 9.53 2.57 -9.14
CA LEU A 65 10.58 2.86 -10.12
C LEU A 65 11.81 1.93 -10.00
N ARG A 66 12.05 1.37 -8.81
CA ARG A 66 13.17 0.45 -8.55
C ARG A 66 12.80 -1.01 -8.80
N THR A 67 11.52 -1.33 -9.00
CA THR A 67 11.08 -2.70 -9.28
C THR A 67 11.23 -2.96 -10.78
N PRO A 68 12.22 -3.74 -11.24
CA PRO A 68 12.30 -4.10 -12.65
C PRO A 68 11.07 -4.94 -12.99
N THR A 69 10.26 -4.45 -13.93
CA THR A 69 9.09 -5.16 -14.47
C THR A 69 9.56 -6.39 -15.23
N GLY A 70 9.88 -7.46 -14.51
CA GLY A 70 10.20 -8.76 -15.10
C GLY A 70 8.98 -9.27 -15.87
N ARG A 71 9.19 -9.67 -17.13
CA ARG A 71 8.15 -10.26 -18.00
C ARG A 71 7.36 -11.30 -17.21
N VAL A 72 6.07 -11.04 -17.02
CA VAL A 72 5.14 -12.04 -16.49
C VAL A 72 5.10 -13.17 -17.51
N ALA A 73 5.77 -14.29 -17.23
CA ALA A 73 5.73 -15.45 -18.10
C ALA A 73 4.26 -15.92 -18.20
N PRO A 74 3.74 -16.19 -19.41
CA PRO A 74 2.37 -16.65 -19.58
C PRO A 74 2.20 -17.97 -18.82
N ILE A 75 1.20 -18.01 -17.95
CA ILE A 75 0.80 -19.22 -17.23
C ILE A 75 0.29 -20.17 -18.31
N ALA A 76 1.10 -21.17 -18.68
CA ALA A 76 0.69 -22.22 -19.61
C ALA A 76 -0.53 -22.95 -19.00
N ALA A 77 -1.59 -23.04 -19.82
CA ALA A 77 -2.87 -23.66 -19.49
C ALA A 77 -2.78 -25.19 -19.44
#